data_AF-A0A1L3A3C0-F1
#
_entry.id   AF-A0A1L3A3C0-F1
#
_cell.length_a   1.000
_cell.length_b   1.000
_cell.length_c   1.000
_cell.angle_alpha   90.00
_cell.angle_beta   90.00
_cell.angle_gamma   90.00
#
_symmetry.space_group_name_H-M   'P 1'
#
loop_
_entity.id
_entity.type
_entity.pdbx_description
1 polymer ?
#
loop_
_entity_poly.entity_id
_entity_poly.type
_entity_poly.pdbx_seq_one_letter_code
_entity_poly.pdbx_strand_id
1 'polypeptide(L)'
;LKLKNAKDGEVVTRFPPEASGYIHIGHTKAALVNYMLAKQYKGKMILRFDDTNCDKEKHEYEEAILEDLKRVGITWDIGPTYTSDYFPQMLEMAEQMIKNDKAYCDNTPKEEMQKHRFDGTPTKCRANTVEENLAKWEEMKKASEEGLTYCLRAKLSVDNANKALRDPVIFRCNLCPLHKKNAAIGTKQVAYGPKMFLEEQDVVLLSEGEEVTLLDWGNAFVKTIEKDEAGKPKHVTMTLHLEGDFKTTKQKLSWVADVPANVPVLIYEFDHLITERNIDKQTDLDSVVREVTSYKLDALGEEGLKEVKKGDIIQFQRRGFYICDAVEPVMTFFFIPDGHLKQNHLSAMARWGPPPPTLADRKERADSEALKQKTGGLPAGEPSPAPKKS
;
A
#
# COMPACT_ATOMS: atom_id res chain seq x y z
N LEU A 1 -20.40 6.37 14.50
CA LEU A 1 -21.20 5.13 14.62
C LEU A 1 -21.80 5.08 16.03
N LYS A 2 -23.07 4.72 16.20
CA LYS A 2 -23.67 4.46 17.53
C LYS A 2 -24.26 3.05 17.52
N LEU A 3 -23.83 2.21 18.45
CA LEU A 3 -24.37 0.87 18.62
C LEU A 3 -25.70 0.95 19.37
N LYS A 4 -26.73 0.28 18.84
CA LYS A 4 -28.05 0.20 19.50
C LYS A 4 -27.93 -0.73 20.72
N ASN A 5 -28.46 -0.31 21.86
CA ASN A 5 -28.47 -1.06 23.13
C ASN A 5 -27.08 -1.43 23.70
N ALA A 6 -26.00 -0.78 23.25
CA ALA A 6 -24.67 -1.00 23.82
C ALA A 6 -24.59 -0.36 25.21
N LYS A 7 -24.05 -1.12 26.17
CA LYS A 7 -23.71 -0.62 27.51
C LYS A 7 -22.20 -0.38 27.60
N ASP A 8 -21.84 0.66 28.34
CA ASP A 8 -20.45 0.95 28.66
C ASP A 8 -19.81 -0.25 29.38
N GLY A 9 -18.59 -0.62 28.99
CA GLY A 9 -17.84 -1.74 29.54
C GLY A 9 -18.15 -3.11 28.93
N GLU A 10 -19.28 -3.28 28.25
CA GLU A 10 -19.72 -4.57 27.69
C GLU A 10 -19.34 -4.74 26.21
N VAL A 11 -18.96 -3.67 25.51
CA VAL A 11 -18.61 -3.72 24.09
C VAL A 11 -17.26 -4.41 23.89
N VAL A 12 -17.22 -5.47 23.09
CA VAL A 12 -15.98 -6.14 22.68
C VAL A 12 -15.89 -6.14 21.16
N THR A 13 -14.83 -5.54 20.63
CA THR A 13 -14.53 -5.52 19.18
C THR A 13 -13.29 -6.35 18.87
N ARG A 14 -13.09 -6.65 17.58
CA ARG A 14 -11.98 -7.48 17.09
C ARG A 14 -11.43 -6.86 15.81
N PHE A 15 -10.11 -6.72 15.71
CA PHE A 15 -9.43 -6.52 14.43
C PHE A 15 -8.75 -7.83 14.02
N PRO A 16 -9.18 -8.48 12.92
CA PRO A 16 -8.71 -9.81 12.57
C PRO A 16 -7.95 -9.89 11.25
N PRO A 17 -6.70 -9.41 11.19
CA PRO A 17 -5.92 -9.50 9.97
C PRO A 17 -5.49 -10.94 9.69
N GLU A 18 -5.54 -11.34 8.42
CA GLU A 18 -4.79 -12.51 7.94
C GLU A 18 -3.33 -12.09 7.74
N ALA A 19 -2.37 -12.84 8.30
CA ALA A 19 -0.94 -12.56 8.16
C ALA A 19 -0.39 -13.00 6.79
N SER A 20 -1.13 -12.73 5.71
CA SER A 20 -0.79 -13.11 4.33
C SER A 20 -0.26 -11.96 3.48
N GLY A 21 -0.20 -10.74 4.03
CA GLY A 21 0.29 -9.55 3.34
C GLY A 21 0.32 -8.32 4.25
N TYR A 22 0.93 -7.24 3.77
CA TYR A 22 0.98 -5.97 4.47
C TYR A 22 -0.39 -5.28 4.52
N ILE A 23 -0.65 -4.51 5.57
CA ILE A 23 -1.87 -3.72 5.63
C ILE A 23 -1.82 -2.53 4.68
N HIS A 24 -2.99 -2.07 4.29
CA HIS A 24 -3.18 -0.88 3.47
C HIS A 24 -4.22 0.02 4.14
N ILE A 25 -4.43 1.23 3.62
CA ILE A 25 -5.32 2.23 4.25
C ILE A 25 -6.74 1.73 4.57
N GLY A 26 -7.29 0.81 3.75
CA GLY A 26 -8.57 0.14 4.03
C GLY A 26 -8.58 -0.68 5.33
N HIS A 27 -7.50 -1.41 5.62
CA HIS A 27 -7.32 -2.14 6.88
C HIS A 27 -7.18 -1.17 8.05
N THR A 28 -6.46 -0.06 7.87
CA THR A 28 -6.35 1.01 8.88
C THR A 28 -7.73 1.54 9.27
N LYS A 29 -8.62 1.77 8.29
CA LYS A 29 -10.01 2.16 8.56
C LYS A 29 -10.74 1.10 9.38
N ALA A 30 -10.64 -0.17 9.02
CA ALA A 30 -11.29 -1.25 9.76
C ALA A 30 -10.78 -1.36 11.21
N ALA A 31 -9.47 -1.28 11.41
CA ALA A 31 -8.84 -1.28 12.73
C ALA A 31 -9.27 -0.06 13.56
N LEU A 32 -9.23 1.15 12.98
CA LEU A 32 -9.66 2.39 13.64
C LEU A 32 -11.13 2.35 14.06
N VAL A 33 -12.02 1.85 13.19
CA VAL A 33 -13.44 1.75 13.54
C VAL A 33 -13.66 0.83 14.75
N ASN A 34 -13.01 -0.35 14.77
CA ASN A 34 -13.11 -1.27 15.90
C ASN A 34 -12.51 -0.69 17.18
N TYR A 35 -11.36 -0.03 17.06
CA TYR A 35 -10.68 0.64 18.17
C TYR A 35 -11.51 1.78 18.77
N MET A 36 -12.02 2.68 17.92
CA MET A 36 -12.83 3.82 18.36
C MET A 36 -14.14 3.37 19.00
N LEU A 37 -14.79 2.31 18.49
CA LEU A 37 -15.98 1.74 19.11
C LEU A 37 -15.68 1.17 20.51
N ALA A 38 -14.58 0.43 20.67
CA ALA A 38 -14.18 -0.06 21.98
C ALA A 38 -13.91 1.11 22.95
N LYS A 39 -13.16 2.13 22.54
CA LYS A 39 -12.87 3.30 23.38
C LYS A 39 -14.12 4.11 23.73
N GLN A 40 -15.00 4.37 22.76
CA GLN A 40 -16.23 5.14 22.94
C GLN A 40 -17.13 4.54 24.02
N TYR A 41 -17.21 3.21 24.09
CA TYR A 41 -18.05 2.47 25.04
C TYR A 41 -17.24 1.89 26.21
N LYS A 42 -16.01 2.35 26.46
CA LYS A 42 -15.12 1.84 27.54
C LYS A 42 -15.00 0.30 27.53
N GLY A 43 -15.11 -0.28 26.34
CA GLY A 43 -15.08 -1.71 26.08
C GLY A 43 -13.66 -2.22 25.88
N LYS A 44 -13.54 -3.36 25.21
CA LYS A 44 -12.26 -4.02 24.91
C LYS A 44 -12.09 -4.26 23.41
N MET A 45 -10.88 -4.10 22.91
CA MET A 45 -10.50 -4.47 21.55
C MET A 45 -9.58 -5.70 21.58
N ILE A 46 -9.92 -6.70 20.78
CA ILE A 46 -9.11 -7.90 20.57
C ILE A 46 -8.31 -7.74 19.28
N LEU A 47 -7.00 -8.00 19.33
CA LEU A 47 -6.20 -8.28 18.14
C LEU A 47 -6.10 -9.80 17.97
N ARG A 48 -6.60 -10.32 16.84
CA ARG A 48 -6.56 -11.75 16.55
C ARG A 48 -6.05 -12.00 15.14
N PHE A 49 -4.92 -12.68 14.98
CA PHE A 49 -4.51 -13.15 13.67
C PHE A 49 -5.43 -14.29 13.23
N ASP A 50 -6.01 -14.16 12.04
CA ASP A 50 -6.88 -15.20 11.47
C ASP A 50 -6.04 -16.25 10.73
N ASP A 51 -5.23 -16.98 11.50
CA ASP A 51 -4.12 -17.80 11.05
C ASP A 51 -4.53 -19.24 10.67
N THR A 52 -5.57 -19.34 9.84
CA THR A 52 -6.15 -20.63 9.43
C THR A 52 -5.53 -21.21 8.16
N ASN A 53 -4.64 -20.46 7.51
CA ASN A 53 -4.06 -20.79 6.21
C ASN A 53 -2.54 -20.73 6.24
N CYS A 54 -1.97 -21.82 6.77
CA CYS A 54 -0.53 -22.04 6.94
C CYS A 54 0.34 -21.78 5.69
N ASP A 55 -0.21 -21.88 4.47
CA ASP A 55 0.56 -21.69 3.22
C ASP A 55 0.85 -20.22 2.91
N LYS A 56 -0.07 -19.33 3.27
CA LYS A 56 0.01 -17.90 2.93
C LYS A 56 0.57 -17.05 4.05
N GLU A 57 0.59 -17.60 5.26
CA GLU A 57 1.00 -16.88 6.45
C GLU A 57 2.52 -16.84 6.58
N LYS A 58 3.01 -15.68 6.98
CA LYS A 58 4.43 -15.48 7.27
C LYS A 58 4.59 -14.57 8.46
N HIS A 59 5.59 -14.89 9.28
CA HIS A 59 5.94 -14.08 10.44
C HIS A 59 6.31 -12.64 10.07
N GLU A 60 6.92 -12.41 8.89
CA GLU A 60 7.25 -11.07 8.40
C GLU A 60 6.02 -10.15 8.28
N TYR A 61 4.87 -10.71 7.90
CA TYR A 61 3.63 -9.93 7.77
C TYR A 61 3.02 -9.66 9.14
N GLU A 62 3.10 -10.62 10.05
CA GLU A 62 2.63 -10.46 11.43
C GLU A 62 3.36 -9.33 12.16
N GLU A 63 4.70 -9.32 12.10
CA GLU A 63 5.53 -8.27 12.70
C GLU A 63 5.20 -6.89 12.10
N ALA A 64 5.09 -6.81 10.76
CA ALA A 64 4.75 -5.57 10.08
C ALA A 64 3.35 -5.07 10.45
N ILE A 65 2.35 -5.95 10.55
CA ILE A 65 0.99 -5.59 10.98
C ILE A 65 1.03 -5.01 12.40
N LEU A 66 1.77 -5.63 13.32
CA LEU A 66 1.90 -5.14 14.70
C LEU A 66 2.58 -3.78 14.77
N GLU A 67 3.62 -3.57 13.97
CA GLU A 67 4.33 -2.29 13.88
C GLU A 67 3.42 -1.19 13.31
N ASP A 68 2.72 -1.47 12.21
CA ASP A 68 1.83 -0.50 11.56
C ASP A 68 0.66 -0.09 12.46
N LEU A 69 0.06 -1.04 13.20
CA LEU A 69 -1.00 -0.74 14.16
C LEU A 69 -0.50 0.19 15.27
N LYS A 70 0.70 -0.07 15.82
CA LYS A 70 1.33 0.81 16.81
C LYS A 70 1.61 2.19 16.24
N ARG A 71 2.08 2.27 14.99
CA ARG A 71 2.40 3.53 14.29
C ARG A 71 1.16 4.42 14.09
N VAL A 72 0.00 3.81 13.87
CA VAL A 72 -1.29 4.51 13.78
C VAL A 72 -1.85 4.87 15.18
N GLY A 73 -1.22 4.39 16.26
CA GLY A 73 -1.67 4.63 17.64
C GLY A 73 -2.83 3.73 18.07
N ILE A 74 -3.04 2.61 17.36
CA ILE A 74 -4.05 1.62 17.73
C ILE A 74 -3.43 0.65 18.74
N THR A 75 -4.13 0.48 19.86
CA THR A 75 -3.78 -0.47 20.91
C THR A 75 -4.91 -1.47 21.09
N TRP A 76 -4.58 -2.67 21.57
CA TRP A 76 -5.54 -3.72 21.86
C TRP A 76 -5.46 -4.10 23.34
N ASP A 77 -6.60 -4.47 23.92
CA ASP A 77 -6.71 -4.86 25.33
C ASP A 77 -6.45 -6.36 25.51
N ILE A 78 -6.67 -7.16 24.45
CA ILE A 78 -6.48 -8.62 24.46
C ILE A 78 -5.75 -9.01 23.16
N GLY A 79 -4.62 -9.69 23.31
CA GLY A 79 -3.82 -10.23 22.20
C GLY A 79 -2.38 -9.70 22.14
N PRO A 80 -1.63 -10.02 21.07
CA PRO A 80 -2.06 -10.79 19.91
C PRO A 80 -2.53 -12.20 20.28
N THR A 81 -3.67 -12.61 19.74
CA THR A 81 -4.22 -13.97 19.86
C THR A 81 -4.28 -14.61 18.47
N TYR A 82 -4.35 -15.93 18.40
CA TYR A 82 -4.35 -16.66 17.13
C TYR A 82 -5.63 -17.47 17.01
N THR A 83 -6.20 -17.58 15.82
CA THR A 83 -7.32 -18.51 15.56
C THR A 83 -6.85 -19.96 15.76
N SER A 84 -5.58 -20.27 15.50
CA SER A 84 -4.97 -21.58 15.74
C SER A 84 -4.98 -22.04 17.20
N ASP A 85 -4.94 -21.11 18.16
CA ASP A 85 -5.10 -21.42 19.61
C ASP A 85 -6.42 -22.15 19.89
N TYR A 86 -7.43 -21.94 19.03
CA TYR A 86 -8.77 -22.50 19.17
C TYR A 86 -8.98 -23.78 18.33
N PHE A 87 -7.97 -24.25 17.56
CA PHE A 87 -8.10 -25.47 16.76
C PHE A 87 -8.56 -26.70 17.55
N PRO A 88 -8.10 -26.97 18.78
CA PRO A 88 -8.62 -28.09 19.56
C PRO A 88 -10.14 -28.01 19.78
N GLN A 89 -10.65 -26.82 20.11
CA GLN A 89 -12.08 -26.58 20.29
C GLN A 89 -12.84 -26.70 18.96
N MET A 90 -12.28 -26.19 17.87
CA MET A 90 -12.90 -26.29 16.55
C MET A 90 -12.99 -27.75 16.07
N LEU A 91 -11.96 -28.56 16.32
CA LEU A 91 -11.94 -29.99 16.01
C LEU A 91 -12.98 -30.76 16.83
N GLU A 92 -13.12 -30.45 18.12
CA GLU A 92 -14.16 -31.02 18.98
C GLU A 92 -15.55 -30.68 18.47
N MET A 93 -15.80 -29.41 18.14
CA MET A 93 -17.09 -28.96 17.58
C MET A 93 -17.38 -29.65 16.23
N ALA A 94 -16.37 -29.81 15.38
CA ALA A 94 -16.51 -30.53 14.11
C ALA A 94 -16.95 -31.99 14.32
N GLU A 95 -16.32 -32.67 15.28
CA GLU A 95 -16.67 -34.04 15.63
C GLU A 95 -18.10 -34.15 16.20
N GLN A 96 -18.51 -33.18 17.04
CA GLN A 96 -19.89 -33.08 17.52
C GLN A 96 -20.88 -32.81 16.37
N MET A 97 -20.51 -32.01 15.36
CA MET A 97 -21.35 -31.78 14.19
C MET A 97 -21.53 -33.06 13.38
N ILE A 98 -20.49 -33.88 13.20
CA ILE A 98 -20.60 -35.17 12.51
C ILE A 98 -21.51 -36.12 13.28
N LYS A 99 -21.29 -36.26 14.60
CA LYS A 99 -22.11 -37.12 15.48
C LYS A 99 -23.60 -36.76 15.46
N ASN A 100 -23.92 -35.49 15.26
CA ASN A 100 -25.29 -34.99 15.17
C ASN A 100 -25.88 -35.03 13.75
N ASP A 101 -25.21 -35.69 12.78
CA ASP A 101 -25.58 -35.71 11.36
C ASP A 101 -25.70 -34.29 10.74
N LYS A 102 -24.88 -33.35 11.22
CA LYS A 102 -24.82 -31.95 10.75
C LYS A 102 -23.56 -31.63 9.95
N ALA A 103 -22.68 -32.61 9.73
CA ALA A 103 -21.52 -32.48 8.87
C ALA A 103 -21.16 -33.84 8.25
N TYR A 104 -20.54 -33.83 7.07
CA TYR A 104 -20.13 -35.02 6.35
C TYR A 104 -18.81 -34.80 5.59
N CYS A 105 -18.03 -35.88 5.40
CA CYS A 105 -16.77 -35.85 4.66
C CYS A 105 -17.05 -36.03 3.16
N ASP A 106 -16.44 -35.18 2.33
CA ASP A 106 -16.65 -35.13 0.89
C ASP A 106 -15.32 -35.10 0.13
N ASN A 107 -15.08 -36.10 -0.72
CA ASN A 107 -13.94 -36.18 -1.65
C ASN A 107 -14.34 -35.87 -3.10
N THR A 108 -15.54 -35.33 -3.33
CA THR A 108 -15.97 -34.90 -4.68
C THR A 108 -14.96 -33.89 -5.22
N PRO A 109 -14.46 -34.06 -6.46
CA PRO A 109 -13.52 -33.11 -7.06
C PRO A 109 -14.06 -31.67 -7.05
N LYS A 110 -13.18 -30.69 -6.86
CA LYS A 110 -13.53 -29.28 -6.66
C LYS A 110 -14.47 -28.72 -7.74
N GLU A 111 -14.23 -29.05 -9.01
CA GLU A 111 -15.03 -28.58 -10.14
C GLU A 111 -16.45 -29.14 -10.12
N GLU A 112 -16.59 -30.43 -9.80
CA GLU A 112 -17.89 -31.11 -9.68
C GLU A 112 -18.65 -30.61 -8.45
N MET A 113 -17.95 -30.42 -7.33
CA MET A 113 -18.53 -29.82 -6.13
C MET A 113 -19.05 -28.39 -6.40
N GLN A 114 -18.33 -27.60 -7.19
CA GLN A 114 -18.76 -26.26 -7.58
C GLN A 114 -20.04 -26.28 -8.44
N LYS A 115 -20.14 -27.23 -9.39
CA LYS A 115 -21.36 -27.45 -10.19
C LYS A 115 -22.54 -27.81 -9.31
N HIS A 116 -22.40 -28.82 -8.44
CA HIS A 116 -23.44 -29.21 -7.48
C HIS A 116 -23.91 -28.04 -6.61
N ARG A 117 -22.99 -27.21 -6.10
CA ARG A 117 -23.34 -26.01 -5.33
C ARG A 117 -24.05 -24.95 -6.17
N PHE A 118 -23.71 -24.80 -7.44
CA PHE A 118 -24.36 -23.82 -8.32
C PHE A 118 -25.78 -24.25 -8.68
N ASP A 119 -25.94 -25.52 -9.03
CA ASP A 119 -27.20 -26.14 -9.45
C ASP A 119 -28.13 -26.46 -8.27
N GLY A 120 -27.59 -26.46 -7.05
CA GLY A 120 -28.34 -26.71 -5.82
C GLY A 120 -28.65 -28.19 -5.59
N THR A 121 -27.78 -29.09 -6.07
CA THR A 121 -27.95 -30.54 -5.98
C THR A 121 -26.98 -31.14 -4.95
N PRO A 122 -27.38 -32.21 -4.24
CA PRO A 122 -26.50 -32.87 -3.27
C PRO A 122 -25.35 -33.62 -3.95
N THR A 123 -24.18 -33.64 -3.32
CA THR A 123 -23.10 -34.57 -3.69
C THR A 123 -23.41 -35.98 -3.18
N LYS A 124 -22.83 -37.01 -3.80
CA LYS A 124 -23.03 -38.42 -3.38
C LYS A 124 -22.65 -38.65 -1.91
N CYS A 125 -21.56 -38.01 -1.47
CA CYS A 125 -21.03 -38.09 -0.11
C CYS A 125 -21.97 -37.53 0.97
N ARG A 126 -22.98 -36.74 0.60
CA ARG A 126 -23.95 -36.18 1.54
C ARG A 126 -24.83 -37.26 2.20
N ALA A 127 -24.98 -38.41 1.54
CA ALA A 127 -25.77 -39.54 2.03
C ALA A 127 -24.96 -40.53 2.89
N ASN A 128 -23.66 -40.27 3.12
CA ASN A 128 -22.82 -41.11 3.97
C ASN A 128 -23.41 -41.19 5.39
N THR A 129 -23.27 -42.35 6.02
CA THR A 129 -23.66 -42.57 7.42
C THR A 129 -22.74 -41.83 8.38
N VAL A 130 -23.19 -41.66 9.63
CA VAL A 130 -22.40 -40.98 10.67
C VAL A 130 -21.10 -41.74 10.95
N GLU A 131 -21.16 -43.06 10.98
CA GLU A 131 -20.02 -43.95 11.22
C GLU A 131 -18.96 -43.83 10.11
N GLU A 132 -19.39 -43.81 8.85
CA GLU A 132 -18.48 -43.63 7.71
C GLU A 132 -17.82 -42.24 7.72
N ASN A 133 -18.56 -41.19 8.09
CA ASN A 133 -18.01 -39.84 8.19
C ASN A 133 -17.03 -39.71 9.36
N LEU A 134 -17.27 -40.36 10.49
CA LEU A 134 -16.33 -40.39 11.61
C LEU A 134 -15.03 -41.11 11.24
N ALA A 135 -15.11 -42.26 10.56
CA ALA A 135 -13.93 -42.98 10.09
C ALA A 135 -13.07 -42.11 9.14
N LYS A 136 -13.70 -41.45 8.17
CA LYS A 136 -13.03 -40.52 7.24
C LYS A 136 -12.45 -39.30 7.96
N TRP A 137 -13.14 -38.79 8.98
CA TRP A 137 -12.67 -37.68 9.80
C TRP A 137 -11.41 -38.03 10.60
N GLU A 138 -11.31 -39.25 11.14
CA GLU A 138 -10.07 -39.73 11.77
C GLU A 138 -8.90 -39.78 10.79
N GLU A 139 -9.15 -40.23 9.56
CA GLU A 139 -8.12 -40.25 8.51
C GLU A 139 -7.69 -38.83 8.09
N MET A 140 -8.63 -37.89 8.02
CA MET A 140 -8.33 -36.46 7.81
C MET A 140 -7.46 -35.89 8.94
N LYS A 141 -7.74 -36.21 10.20
CA LYS A 141 -6.94 -35.76 11.37
C LYS A 141 -5.52 -36.33 11.36
N LYS A 142 -5.33 -37.56 10.88
CA LYS A 142 -4.02 -38.19 10.70
C LYS A 142 -3.25 -37.68 9.49
N ALA A 143 -3.88 -36.89 8.62
CA ALA A 143 -3.34 -36.47 7.33
C ALA A 143 -2.83 -37.66 6.48
N SER A 144 -3.57 -38.79 6.48
CA SER A 144 -3.26 -39.93 5.63
C SER A 144 -3.48 -39.60 4.15
N GLU A 145 -2.91 -40.40 3.23
CA GLU A 145 -3.10 -40.21 1.78
C GLU A 145 -4.58 -40.14 1.40
N GLU A 146 -5.41 -40.96 2.04
CA GLU A 146 -6.87 -40.90 1.89
C GLU A 146 -7.45 -39.61 2.50
N GLY A 147 -7.08 -39.26 3.74
CA GLY A 147 -7.55 -38.06 4.42
C GLY A 147 -7.28 -36.75 3.67
N LEU A 148 -6.19 -36.68 2.89
CA LEU A 148 -5.84 -35.53 2.06
C LEU A 148 -6.83 -35.29 0.90
N THR A 149 -7.56 -36.32 0.50
CA THR A 149 -8.57 -36.21 -0.57
C THR A 149 -9.93 -35.70 -0.08
N TYR A 150 -10.16 -35.70 1.23
CA TYR A 150 -11.43 -35.31 1.82
C TYR A 150 -11.42 -33.88 2.37
N CYS A 151 -12.59 -33.25 2.31
CA CYS A 151 -12.91 -32.05 3.08
C CYS A 151 -14.15 -32.30 3.94
N LEU A 152 -14.31 -31.57 5.05
CA LEU A 152 -15.50 -31.65 5.89
C LEU A 152 -16.47 -30.54 5.49
N ARG A 153 -17.73 -30.88 5.25
CA ARG A 153 -18.79 -29.94 4.87
C ARG A 153 -19.89 -29.92 5.92
N ALA A 154 -20.41 -28.73 6.23
CA ALA A 154 -21.61 -28.61 7.05
C ALA A 154 -22.83 -29.05 6.23
N LYS A 155 -23.73 -29.83 6.84
CA LYS A 155 -25.00 -30.29 6.25
C LYS A 155 -26.09 -29.29 6.62
N LEU A 156 -26.42 -28.38 5.71
CA LEU A 156 -27.41 -27.31 5.91
C LEU A 156 -28.56 -27.47 4.90
N SER A 157 -28.41 -26.93 3.70
CA SER A 157 -29.37 -27.02 2.61
C SER A 157 -28.58 -27.01 1.30
N VAL A 158 -29.02 -27.77 0.31
CA VAL A 158 -28.35 -27.83 -0.99
C VAL A 158 -28.82 -26.71 -1.93
N ASP A 159 -30.03 -26.23 -1.74
CA ASP A 159 -30.77 -25.34 -2.65
C ASP A 159 -31.02 -23.93 -2.08
N ASN A 160 -30.45 -23.60 -0.92
CA ASN A 160 -30.65 -22.31 -0.25
C ASN A 160 -30.42 -21.12 -1.22
N ALA A 161 -31.28 -20.11 -1.16
CA ALA A 161 -31.13 -18.90 -1.96
C ALA A 161 -29.77 -18.21 -1.71
N ASN A 162 -29.27 -18.25 -0.47
CA ASN A 162 -27.90 -17.86 -0.15
C ASN A 162 -26.93 -19.00 -0.46
N LYS A 163 -26.14 -18.85 -1.53
CA LYS A 163 -25.14 -19.82 -1.98
C LYS A 163 -24.07 -20.14 -0.92
N ALA A 164 -23.83 -19.25 0.04
CA ALA A 164 -22.90 -19.49 1.14
C ALA A 164 -23.42 -20.54 2.14
N LEU A 165 -24.74 -20.70 2.25
CA LEU A 165 -25.39 -21.71 3.10
C LEU A 165 -25.53 -23.07 2.40
N ARG A 166 -25.08 -23.17 1.14
CA ARG A 166 -25.12 -24.41 0.36
C ARG A 166 -23.98 -25.35 0.74
N ASP A 167 -24.24 -26.15 1.78
CA ASP A 167 -23.34 -27.11 2.42
C ASP A 167 -21.86 -26.66 2.40
N PRO A 168 -21.50 -25.59 3.14
CA PRO A 168 -20.18 -24.98 3.08
C PRO A 168 -19.09 -25.91 3.62
N VAL A 169 -17.89 -25.81 3.04
CA VAL A 169 -16.69 -26.49 3.54
C VAL A 169 -16.26 -25.82 4.84
N ILE A 170 -16.08 -26.61 5.90
CA ILE A 170 -15.68 -26.16 7.24
C ILE A 170 -14.27 -26.63 7.63
N PHE A 171 -13.77 -27.74 7.08
CA PHE A 171 -12.38 -28.18 7.22
C PHE A 171 -11.82 -28.71 5.91
N ARG A 172 -10.50 -28.55 5.74
CA ARG A 172 -9.70 -29.09 4.63
C ARG A 172 -8.37 -29.60 5.20
N CYS A 173 -7.81 -30.63 4.57
CA CYS A 173 -6.51 -31.16 4.95
C CYS A 173 -5.43 -30.52 4.04
N ASN A 174 -4.52 -29.74 4.61
CA ASN A 174 -3.37 -29.17 3.91
C ASN A 174 -2.09 -29.66 4.61
N LEU A 175 -1.10 -30.12 3.83
CA LEU A 175 0.23 -30.45 4.35
C LEU A 175 1.09 -29.20 4.39
N CYS A 176 1.59 -28.82 5.57
CA CYS A 176 2.50 -27.68 5.73
C CYS A 176 3.75 -28.07 6.53
N PRO A 177 4.97 -27.67 6.11
CA PRO A 177 6.20 -27.94 6.85
C PRO A 177 6.39 -26.99 8.05
N LEU A 178 7.04 -27.48 9.11
CA LEU A 178 6.97 -26.94 10.47
C LEU A 178 7.90 -25.73 10.81
N HIS A 179 8.83 -25.28 9.94
CA HIS A 179 9.60 -24.04 10.20
C HIS A 179 10.39 -23.54 8.97
N LYS A 180 10.40 -22.23 8.68
CA LYS A 180 11.05 -21.65 7.49
C LYS A 180 12.45 -21.04 7.68
N LYS A 181 12.93 -20.70 8.88
CA LYS A 181 14.29 -20.11 9.07
C LYS A 181 14.78 -20.24 10.52
N ASN A 182 15.88 -20.95 10.79
CA ASN A 182 17.15 -20.31 11.18
C ASN A 182 18.27 -21.33 11.50
N ALA A 183 19.47 -21.14 10.90
CA ALA A 183 20.77 -21.59 11.45
C ALA A 183 22.03 -21.04 10.71
N ALA A 184 21.97 -19.93 9.94
CA ALA A 184 23.19 -19.30 9.41
C ALA A 184 22.99 -17.83 9.00
N ILE A 185 23.70 -16.93 9.67
CA ILE A 185 23.72 -15.47 9.55
C ILE A 185 24.71 -15.00 8.45
N GLY A 186 24.42 -13.88 7.75
CA GLY A 186 25.42 -13.16 6.92
C GLY A 186 24.95 -11.83 6.29
N THR A 187 25.88 -10.91 5.95
CA THR A 187 25.71 -9.50 5.45
C THR A 187 26.67 -9.14 4.27
N LYS A 188 26.45 -8.08 3.44
CA LYS A 188 27.50 -7.15 2.85
C LYS A 188 26.99 -5.93 1.96
N GLN A 189 27.87 -4.90 1.74
CA GLN A 189 27.77 -3.47 1.25
C GLN A 189 28.23 -3.07 -0.22
N VAL A 190 28.28 -1.72 -0.52
CA VAL A 190 28.45 -0.87 -1.77
C VAL A 190 29.61 0.21 -1.70
N ALA A 191 29.96 1.02 -2.76
CA ALA A 191 31.05 2.08 -2.83
C ALA A 191 30.83 3.33 -3.80
N TYR A 192 31.69 4.42 -3.76
CA TYR A 192 31.60 5.80 -4.44
C TYR A 192 32.94 6.51 -4.94
N GLY A 193 32.87 7.71 -5.62
CA GLY A 193 34.00 8.56 -6.16
C GLY A 193 33.72 10.09 -6.50
N PRO A 194 34.68 10.90 -7.06
CA PRO A 194 34.85 12.38 -6.78
C PRO A 194 34.81 13.40 -7.97
N LYS A 195 33.67 14.02 -8.30
CA LYS A 195 33.58 15.16 -9.26
C LYS A 195 32.52 16.18 -8.84
N MET A 196 32.75 17.47 -9.11
CA MET A 196 31.77 18.55 -8.89
C MET A 196 31.09 18.99 -10.20
N PHE A 197 29.85 19.47 -10.10
CA PHE A 197 28.98 19.77 -11.23
C PHE A 197 28.47 21.21 -11.18
N LEU A 198 28.37 21.81 -12.36
CA LEU A 198 27.62 23.02 -12.64
C LEU A 198 26.36 22.61 -13.42
N GLU A 199 25.25 23.33 -13.28
CA GLU A 199 24.03 23.00 -14.02
C GLU A 199 24.25 23.18 -15.54
N GLU A 200 23.94 22.15 -16.34
CA GLU A 200 24.13 22.14 -17.81
C GLU A 200 23.42 23.33 -18.48
N GLN A 201 22.23 23.68 -18.01
CA GLN A 201 21.41 24.77 -18.57
C GLN A 201 22.01 26.15 -18.32
N ASP A 202 22.73 26.32 -17.22
CA ASP A 202 23.45 27.56 -16.92
C ASP A 202 24.66 27.70 -17.84
N VAL A 203 25.40 26.61 -18.08
CA VAL A 203 26.58 26.59 -18.96
C VAL A 203 26.24 26.85 -20.43
N VAL A 204 25.06 26.41 -20.89
CA VAL A 204 24.57 26.69 -22.26
C VAL A 204 24.38 28.19 -22.52
N LEU A 205 24.12 28.97 -21.47
CA LEU A 205 23.84 30.41 -21.54
C LEU A 205 25.08 31.29 -21.38
N LEU A 206 26.28 30.69 -21.26
CA LEU A 206 27.55 31.39 -21.07
C LEU A 206 28.32 31.57 -22.38
N SER A 207 28.99 32.72 -22.52
CA SER A 207 29.94 32.99 -23.60
C SER A 207 31.38 32.94 -23.08
N GLU A 208 32.33 32.47 -23.91
CA GLU A 208 33.75 32.53 -23.56
C GLU A 208 34.21 33.99 -23.42
N GLY A 209 34.91 34.31 -22.34
CA GLY A 209 35.32 35.67 -21.98
C GLY A 209 34.27 36.47 -21.18
N GLU A 210 33.10 35.90 -20.91
CA GLU A 210 32.06 36.52 -20.09
C GLU A 210 32.43 36.48 -18.59
N GLU A 211 32.23 37.60 -17.90
CA GLU A 211 32.36 37.70 -16.45
C GLU A 211 31.01 37.35 -15.80
N VAL A 212 31.00 36.27 -15.01
CA VAL A 212 29.79 35.78 -14.34
C VAL A 212 29.97 35.82 -12.84
N THR A 213 28.90 36.08 -12.11
CA THR A 213 28.94 36.06 -10.64
C THR A 213 28.51 34.68 -10.15
N LEU A 214 29.43 34.00 -9.47
CA LEU A 214 29.16 32.81 -8.67
C LEU A 214 28.59 33.31 -7.32
N LEU A 215 27.28 33.10 -7.07
CA LEU A 215 26.52 33.52 -5.87
C LEU A 215 27.16 33.14 -4.52
N ASP A 216 27.93 34.04 -3.89
CA ASP A 216 28.69 33.85 -2.65
C ASP A 216 30.14 33.32 -2.79
N TRP A 217 30.70 33.16 -4.01
CA TRP A 217 32.14 32.87 -4.23
C TRP A 217 32.89 34.13 -4.72
N GLY A 218 32.22 34.94 -5.54
CA GLY A 218 32.83 36.08 -6.25
C GLY A 218 32.67 35.94 -7.76
N ASN A 219 33.21 36.89 -8.51
CA ASN A 219 33.13 36.82 -9.97
C ASN A 219 34.16 35.83 -10.52
N ALA A 220 33.87 35.25 -11.68
CA ALA A 220 34.79 34.40 -12.42
C ALA A 220 34.65 34.64 -13.92
N PHE A 221 35.77 34.60 -14.63
CA PHE A 221 35.79 34.64 -16.09
C PHE A 221 35.67 33.22 -16.64
N VAL A 222 34.71 33.02 -17.53
CA VAL A 222 34.59 31.78 -18.31
C VAL A 222 35.74 31.73 -19.33
N LYS A 223 36.63 30.74 -19.21
CA LYS A 223 37.79 30.61 -20.11
C LYS A 223 37.53 29.73 -21.31
N THR A 224 37.07 28.50 -21.08
CA THR A 224 36.78 27.54 -22.13
C THR A 224 35.54 26.71 -21.78
N ILE A 225 34.67 26.49 -22.76
CA ILE A 225 33.50 25.61 -22.65
C ILE A 225 33.68 24.47 -23.66
N GLU A 226 34.06 23.29 -23.19
CA GLU A 226 34.17 22.10 -24.03
C GLU A 226 32.79 21.51 -24.29
N LYS A 227 32.42 21.32 -25.56
CA LYS A 227 31.14 20.76 -26.00
C LYS A 227 31.33 19.37 -26.63
N ASP A 228 30.32 18.52 -26.53
CA ASP A 228 30.29 17.20 -27.16
C ASP A 228 29.89 17.27 -28.66
N GLU A 229 29.90 16.12 -29.35
CA GLU A 229 29.54 16.00 -30.77
C GLU A 229 28.09 16.41 -31.10
N ALA A 230 27.22 16.54 -30.08
CA ALA A 230 25.84 17.00 -30.19
C ALA A 230 25.67 18.50 -29.83
N GLY A 231 26.76 19.20 -29.52
CA GLY A 231 26.77 20.63 -29.19
C GLY A 231 26.46 20.97 -27.73
N LYS A 232 26.42 19.99 -26.82
CA LYS A 232 26.16 20.20 -25.38
C LYS A 232 27.43 20.40 -24.58
N PRO A 233 27.45 21.32 -23.59
CA PRO A 233 28.64 21.59 -22.79
C PRO A 233 28.93 20.49 -21.76
N LYS A 234 30.19 20.06 -21.67
CA LYS A 234 30.68 18.92 -20.88
C LYS A 234 31.66 19.32 -19.78
N HIS A 235 32.53 20.28 -20.05
CA HIS A 235 33.50 20.83 -19.08
C HIS A 235 33.63 22.34 -19.26
N VAL A 236 33.64 23.07 -18.15
CA VAL A 236 33.87 24.52 -18.14
C VAL A 236 35.08 24.82 -17.29
N THR A 237 36.06 25.51 -17.88
CA THR A 237 37.19 26.04 -17.13
C THR A 237 36.94 27.51 -16.84
N MET A 238 37.04 27.90 -15.57
CA MET A 238 36.81 29.28 -15.14
C MET A 238 38.01 29.79 -14.33
N THR A 239 38.22 31.10 -14.31
CA THR A 239 39.25 31.75 -13.49
C THR A 239 38.59 32.77 -12.57
N LEU A 240 38.77 32.61 -11.26
CA LEU A 240 38.19 33.48 -10.24
C LEU A 240 38.76 34.92 -10.34
N HIS A 241 37.89 35.90 -10.20
CA HIS A 241 38.13 37.34 -10.20
C HIS A 241 37.39 37.99 -9.02
N LEU A 242 38.01 37.93 -7.84
CA LEU A 242 37.35 38.24 -6.56
C LEU A 242 37.22 39.75 -6.26
N GLU A 243 37.78 40.62 -7.09
CA GLU A 243 37.71 42.09 -6.94
C GLU A 243 36.57 42.73 -7.77
N GLY A 244 35.81 41.94 -8.54
CA GLY A 244 34.72 42.41 -9.41
C GLY A 244 33.46 42.87 -8.65
N ASP A 245 32.74 43.85 -9.19
CA ASP A 245 31.47 44.34 -8.63
C ASP A 245 30.28 43.48 -9.10
N PHE A 246 29.57 42.85 -8.17
CA PHE A 246 28.40 42.00 -8.42
C PHE A 246 27.18 42.75 -9.00
N LYS A 247 27.22 44.08 -9.05
CA LYS A 247 26.14 44.92 -9.63
C LYS A 247 26.22 45.06 -11.14
N THR A 248 27.35 44.71 -11.78
CA THR A 248 27.58 44.91 -13.22
C THR A 248 27.40 43.63 -14.05
N THR A 249 27.26 42.46 -13.42
CA THR A 249 27.09 41.15 -14.09
C THR A 249 25.63 40.85 -14.43
N LYS A 250 25.40 40.27 -15.62
CA LYS A 250 24.05 39.94 -16.12
C LYS A 250 23.52 38.59 -15.63
N GLN A 251 24.41 37.62 -15.40
CA GLN A 251 24.10 36.25 -15.00
C GLN A 251 24.59 36.02 -13.57
N LYS A 252 23.68 35.58 -12.68
CA LYS A 252 23.99 35.21 -11.29
C LYS A 252 23.75 33.71 -11.15
N LEU A 253 24.83 32.96 -11.06
CA LEU A 253 24.81 31.50 -11.09
C LEU A 253 24.80 30.97 -9.66
N SER A 254 23.86 30.09 -9.34
CA SER A 254 23.93 29.32 -8.09
C SER A 254 24.97 28.24 -8.29
N TRP A 255 26.08 28.37 -7.59
CA TRP A 255 27.12 27.36 -7.55
C TRP A 255 27.05 26.67 -6.21
N VAL A 256 27.58 25.46 -6.22
CA VAL A 256 27.81 24.70 -5.02
C VAL A 256 29.28 24.84 -4.77
N ALA A 257 29.62 25.45 -3.64
CA ALA A 257 30.97 25.39 -3.15
C ALA A 257 31.32 23.91 -2.98
N ASP A 258 32.41 23.46 -3.59
CA ASP A 258 33.07 22.22 -3.17
C ASP A 258 33.75 22.50 -1.82
N VAL A 259 32.91 22.77 -0.83
CA VAL A 259 33.28 22.89 0.57
C VAL A 259 32.75 21.64 1.25
N PRO A 260 33.56 21.00 2.12
CA PRO A 260 33.19 19.71 2.71
C PRO A 260 31.91 19.71 3.56
N ALA A 261 31.28 20.87 3.82
CA ALA A 261 30.21 21.03 4.80
C ALA A 261 28.78 20.94 4.22
N ASN A 262 28.57 21.09 2.91
CA ASN A 262 27.25 21.00 2.28
C ASN A 262 26.71 19.56 2.34
N VAL A 263 25.41 19.43 2.57
CA VAL A 263 24.75 18.10 2.61
C VAL A 263 24.02 17.88 1.29
N PRO A 264 24.48 16.95 0.43
CA PRO A 264 23.72 16.54 -0.75
C PRO A 264 22.42 15.89 -0.31
N VAL A 265 21.32 16.29 -0.94
CA VAL A 265 20.00 15.73 -0.64
C VAL A 265 19.26 15.30 -1.90
N LEU A 266 18.48 14.23 -1.78
CA LEU A 266 17.57 13.78 -2.81
C LEU A 266 16.15 14.13 -2.39
N ILE A 267 15.41 14.85 -3.22
CA ILE A 267 14.00 15.13 -2.99
C ILE A 267 13.18 14.29 -3.95
N TYR A 268 12.22 13.53 -3.42
CA TYR A 268 11.24 12.79 -4.21
C TYR A 268 9.85 13.33 -3.99
N GLU A 269 9.10 13.45 -5.08
CA GLU A 269 7.69 13.75 -5.11
C GLU A 269 6.96 12.62 -5.83
N PHE A 270 5.81 12.21 -5.30
CA PHE A 270 5.04 11.10 -5.84
C PHE A 270 3.68 11.57 -6.36
N ASP A 271 3.29 11.05 -7.52
CA ASP A 271 1.96 11.23 -8.10
C ASP A 271 1.09 9.99 -7.85
N HIS A 272 -0.19 10.08 -8.21
CA HIS A 272 -1.12 8.97 -8.16
C HIS A 272 -0.65 7.80 -9.04
N LEU A 273 -0.69 6.59 -8.48
CA LEU A 273 -0.34 5.35 -9.20
C LEU A 273 -1.25 5.04 -10.39
N ILE A 274 -2.52 5.47 -10.32
CA ILE A 274 -3.52 5.28 -11.37
C ILE A 274 -3.98 6.62 -11.94
N THR A 275 -4.34 6.63 -13.21
CA THR A 275 -4.82 7.82 -13.92
C THR A 275 -6.30 8.09 -13.69
N GLU A 276 -7.07 7.07 -13.32
CA GLU A 276 -8.51 7.13 -13.11
C GLU A 276 -8.90 7.10 -11.62
N ARG A 277 -9.99 7.79 -11.26
CA ARG A 277 -10.49 7.81 -9.87
C ARG A 277 -11.19 6.52 -9.45
N ASN A 278 -11.89 5.89 -10.39
CA ASN A 278 -12.67 4.68 -10.17
C ASN A 278 -12.37 3.71 -11.30
N ILE A 279 -11.94 2.50 -10.96
CA ILE A 279 -11.66 1.42 -11.91
C ILE A 279 -12.68 0.31 -11.71
N ASP A 280 -13.23 -0.21 -12.79
CA ASP A 280 -14.15 -1.33 -12.76
C ASP A 280 -13.37 -2.65 -12.74
N LYS A 281 -14.02 -3.72 -12.32
CA LYS A 281 -13.37 -5.06 -12.24
C LYS A 281 -12.93 -5.62 -13.59
N GLN A 282 -13.44 -5.07 -14.70
CA GLN A 282 -13.09 -5.47 -16.06
C GLN A 282 -12.02 -4.56 -16.69
N THR A 283 -11.65 -3.47 -16.01
CA THR A 283 -10.61 -2.56 -16.50
C THR A 283 -9.27 -3.28 -16.50
N ASP A 284 -8.60 -3.25 -17.65
CA ASP A 284 -7.22 -3.70 -17.76
C ASP A 284 -6.33 -2.75 -16.95
N LEU A 285 -5.67 -3.27 -15.91
CA LEU A 285 -4.89 -2.45 -14.97
C LEU A 285 -3.71 -1.78 -15.67
N ASP A 286 -3.07 -2.47 -16.62
CA ASP A 286 -1.92 -1.94 -17.33
C ASP A 286 -2.28 -0.71 -18.17
N SER A 287 -3.55 -0.58 -18.57
CA SER A 287 -4.05 0.58 -19.32
C SER A 287 -4.27 1.83 -18.45
N VAL A 288 -4.39 1.69 -17.13
CA VAL A 288 -4.72 2.78 -16.19
C VAL A 288 -3.60 3.09 -15.21
N VAL A 289 -2.56 2.26 -15.14
CA VAL A 289 -1.34 2.54 -14.38
C VAL A 289 -0.59 3.70 -15.03
N ARG A 290 -0.16 4.65 -14.20
CA ARG A 290 0.61 5.80 -14.67
C ARG A 290 2.05 5.38 -14.94
N GLU A 291 2.57 5.76 -16.11
CA GLU A 291 3.94 5.44 -16.54
C GLU A 291 5.01 6.06 -15.62
N VAL A 292 4.78 7.31 -15.17
CA VAL A 292 5.70 8.03 -14.26
C VAL A 292 4.96 8.42 -12.99
N THR A 293 5.34 7.83 -11.86
CA THR A 293 4.70 8.04 -10.55
C THR A 293 5.62 8.69 -9.51
N SER A 294 6.90 8.83 -9.82
CA SER A 294 7.89 9.44 -8.94
C SER A 294 8.76 10.43 -9.70
N TYR A 295 8.98 11.59 -9.10
CA TYR A 295 9.81 12.66 -9.64
C TYR A 295 10.94 12.92 -8.67
N LYS A 296 12.17 12.76 -9.15
CA LYS A 296 13.40 12.96 -8.36
C LYS A 296 13.99 14.32 -8.69
N LEU A 297 14.40 15.04 -7.65
CA LEU A 297 15.15 16.28 -7.73
C LEU A 297 16.41 16.14 -6.89
N ASP A 298 17.57 16.21 -7.55
CA ASP A 298 18.85 16.36 -6.86
C ASP A 298 18.94 17.81 -6.35
N ALA A 299 19.18 17.98 -5.05
CA ALA A 299 19.20 19.27 -4.39
C ALA A 299 20.31 19.34 -3.35
N LEU A 300 20.57 20.53 -2.84
CA LEU A 300 21.53 20.76 -1.75
C LEU A 300 20.84 21.45 -0.61
N GLY A 301 21.12 20.96 0.58
CA GLY A 301 20.63 21.53 1.81
C GLY A 301 21.72 22.21 2.61
N GLU A 302 21.28 23.10 3.48
CA GLU A 302 22.13 23.78 4.45
C GLU A 302 22.75 22.81 5.46
N GLU A 303 23.84 23.21 6.10
CA GLU A 303 24.55 22.42 7.12
C GLU A 303 23.64 21.97 8.28
N GLY A 304 22.59 22.73 8.59
CA GLY A 304 21.60 22.38 9.60
C GLY A 304 20.89 21.05 9.34
N LEU A 305 20.92 20.54 8.10
CA LEU A 305 20.39 19.21 7.79
C LEU A 305 21.20 18.08 8.41
N LYS A 306 22.45 18.27 8.83
CA LYS A 306 23.25 17.22 9.49
C LYS A 306 22.61 16.70 10.79
N GLU A 307 21.79 17.53 11.44
CA GLU A 307 21.07 17.16 12.66
C GLU A 307 19.74 16.44 12.39
N VAL A 308 19.29 16.41 11.13
CA VAL A 308 18.03 15.78 10.71
C VAL A 308 18.18 14.26 10.69
N LYS A 309 17.23 13.58 11.33
CA LYS A 309 17.20 12.13 11.43
C LYS A 309 16.14 11.54 10.52
N LYS A 310 16.33 10.28 10.14
CA LYS A 310 15.29 9.51 9.45
C LYS A 310 13.98 9.55 10.25
N GLY A 311 12.89 9.95 9.59
CA GLY A 311 11.57 10.11 10.16
C GLY A 311 11.20 11.55 10.53
N ASP A 312 12.16 12.47 10.59
CA ASP A 312 11.87 13.88 10.87
C ASP A 312 11.09 14.51 9.72
N ILE A 313 10.09 15.32 10.07
CA ILE A 313 9.30 16.11 9.12
C ILE A 313 9.80 17.55 9.17
N ILE A 314 10.28 18.06 8.04
CA ILE A 314 10.78 19.43 7.90
C ILE A 314 10.01 20.17 6.81
N GLN A 315 10.00 21.49 6.89
CA GLN A 315 9.44 22.35 5.85
C GLN A 315 10.56 23.00 5.05
N PHE A 316 10.70 22.64 3.78
CA PHE A 316 11.51 23.44 2.86
C PHE A 316 10.71 24.70 2.49
N GLN A 317 11.27 25.86 2.82
CA GLN A 317 10.59 27.13 2.58
C GLN A 317 10.17 27.26 1.11
N ARG A 318 8.93 27.71 0.91
CA ARG A 318 8.29 27.85 -0.41
C ARG A 318 8.18 26.56 -1.24
N ARG A 319 8.54 25.38 -0.71
CA ARG A 319 8.43 24.07 -1.37
C ARG A 319 7.32 23.22 -0.76
N GLY A 320 7.30 23.08 0.56
CA GLY A 320 6.29 22.30 1.30
C GLY A 320 6.89 21.49 2.45
N PHE A 321 6.13 20.50 2.93
CA PHE A 321 6.57 19.57 3.98
C PHE A 321 7.16 18.31 3.38
N TYR A 322 8.24 17.83 3.97
CA TYR A 322 8.96 16.65 3.54
C TYR A 322 9.35 15.79 4.74
N ILE A 323 9.29 14.47 4.60
CA ILE A 323 9.81 13.53 5.59
C ILE A 323 11.19 13.04 5.16
N CYS A 324 12.15 13.02 6.09
CA CYS A 324 13.46 12.42 5.87
C CYS A 324 13.32 10.89 5.82
N ASP A 325 13.47 10.29 4.65
CA ASP A 325 13.38 8.83 4.46
C ASP A 325 14.71 8.12 4.72
N ALA A 326 15.83 8.75 4.38
CA ALA A 326 17.16 8.22 4.60
C ALA A 326 18.14 9.34 4.95
N VAL A 327 19.13 9.05 5.78
CA VAL A 327 20.26 9.95 6.07
C VAL A 327 21.51 9.50 5.32
N GLU A 328 21.68 8.18 5.14
CA GLU A 328 22.75 7.55 4.38
C GLU A 328 22.17 6.70 3.23
N PRO A 329 22.86 6.57 2.09
CA PRO A 329 24.15 7.18 1.76
C PRO A 329 24.05 8.66 1.34
N VAL A 330 22.86 9.12 0.97
CA VAL A 330 22.53 10.52 0.69
C VAL A 330 21.21 10.83 1.37
N MET A 331 21.14 11.98 2.04
CA MET A 331 19.95 12.34 2.78
C MET A 331 18.77 12.52 1.81
N THR A 332 17.71 11.73 2.01
CA THR A 332 16.60 11.61 1.08
C THR A 332 15.32 12.08 1.74
N PHE A 333 14.53 12.89 1.03
CA PHE A 333 13.31 13.52 1.49
C PHE A 333 12.14 13.20 0.58
N PHE A 334 11.02 12.76 1.16
CA PHE A 334 9.78 12.51 0.43
C PHE A 334 8.78 13.62 0.71
N PHE A 335 8.21 14.20 -0.34
CA PHE A 335 7.17 15.21 -0.22
C PHE A 335 5.93 14.64 0.46
N ILE A 336 5.41 15.36 1.44
CA ILE A 336 4.17 15.04 2.13
C ILE A 336 3.06 15.89 1.50
N PRO A 337 2.08 15.27 0.82
CA PRO A 337 0.96 16.01 0.24
C PRO A 337 0.18 16.76 1.31
N ASP A 338 -0.09 18.04 1.08
CA ASP A 338 -0.88 18.91 1.97
C ASP A 338 -2.39 18.90 1.64
N GLY A 339 -2.78 18.14 0.61
CA GLY A 339 -4.16 18.04 0.12
C GLY A 339 -4.58 19.16 -0.83
N HIS A 340 -3.73 20.15 -1.11
CA HIS A 340 -4.02 21.20 -2.08
C HIS A 340 -3.62 20.78 -3.50
N LEU A 341 -4.56 20.94 -4.45
CA LEU A 341 -4.37 20.61 -5.87
C LEU A 341 -3.49 21.63 -6.64
N LYS A 342 -2.87 22.58 -5.96
CA LYS A 342 -2.04 23.61 -6.60
C LYS A 342 -0.60 23.12 -6.62
N GLN A 343 -0.17 22.65 -7.78
CA GLN A 343 1.23 22.29 -7.99
C GLN A 343 2.13 23.49 -7.72
N ASN A 344 3.15 23.27 -6.91
CA ASN A 344 4.14 24.27 -6.63
C ASN A 344 5.09 24.39 -7.83
N HIS A 345 5.26 25.59 -8.40
CA HIS A 345 6.19 25.83 -9.51
C HIS A 345 7.65 25.42 -9.25
N LEU A 346 8.06 25.28 -7.98
CA LEU A 346 9.41 24.82 -7.60
C LEU A 346 9.53 23.30 -7.48
N SER A 347 8.43 22.57 -7.60
CA SER A 347 8.34 21.11 -7.43
C SER A 347 9.00 20.35 -8.59
N ALA A 348 9.46 19.13 -8.32
CA ALA A 348 9.94 18.21 -9.34
C ALA A 348 8.82 17.89 -10.35
N MET A 349 7.58 17.74 -9.87
CA MET A 349 6.40 17.57 -10.72
C MET A 349 6.14 18.76 -11.65
N ALA A 350 6.42 20.01 -11.25
CA ALA A 350 6.26 21.15 -12.14
C ALA A 350 7.30 21.21 -13.26
N ARG A 351 8.48 20.58 -13.06
CA ARG A 351 9.56 20.54 -14.04
C ARG A 351 9.43 19.38 -15.04
N TRP A 352 8.98 18.21 -14.58
CA TRP A 352 8.98 16.98 -15.38
C TRP A 352 7.63 16.27 -15.44
N GLY A 353 6.65 16.72 -14.65
CA GLY A 353 5.30 16.16 -14.62
C GLY A 353 4.40 16.76 -15.70
N PRO A 354 3.21 16.16 -15.90
CA PRO A 354 2.22 16.69 -16.83
C PRO A 354 1.79 18.11 -16.39
N PRO A 355 1.49 19.01 -17.36
CA PRO A 355 1.11 20.38 -17.03
C PRO A 355 -0.10 20.37 -16.08
N PRO A 356 -0.15 21.28 -15.09
CA PRO A 356 -1.25 21.34 -14.15
C PRO A 356 -2.57 21.48 -14.90
N PRO A 357 -3.64 20.75 -14.51
CA PRO A 357 -4.92 20.85 -15.17
C PRO A 357 -5.41 22.30 -15.15
N THR A 358 -5.70 22.81 -16.34
CA THR A 358 -6.17 24.18 -16.55
C THR A 358 -7.51 24.38 -15.85
N LEU A 359 -7.91 25.65 -15.68
CA LEU A 359 -9.24 25.96 -15.14
C LEU A 359 -10.37 25.36 -16.00
N ALA A 360 -10.15 25.21 -17.30
CA ALA A 360 -11.07 24.54 -18.21
C ALA A 360 -11.16 23.04 -17.91
N ASP A 361 -10.01 22.35 -17.76
CA ASP A 361 -9.96 20.92 -17.42
C ASP A 361 -10.61 20.62 -16.07
N ARG A 362 -10.47 21.54 -15.10
CA ARG A 362 -11.12 21.45 -13.79
C ARG A 362 -12.63 21.59 -13.88
N LYS A 363 -13.11 22.48 -14.76
CA LYS A 363 -14.53 22.72 -14.98
C LYS A 363 -15.18 21.53 -15.71
N GLU A 364 -14.56 21.04 -16.78
CA GLU A 364 -15.02 19.81 -17.47
C GLU A 364 -15.02 18.58 -16.56
N ARG A 365 -14.02 18.44 -15.68
CA ARG A 365 -14.01 17.38 -14.65
C ARG A 365 -15.15 17.53 -13.64
N ALA A 366 -15.41 18.74 -13.14
CA ALA A 366 -16.52 18.97 -12.23
C ALA A 366 -17.88 18.71 -12.91
N ASP A 367 -18.03 19.13 -14.16
CA ASP A 367 -19.25 18.95 -14.94
C ASP A 367 -19.49 17.47 -15.30
N SER A 368 -18.44 16.72 -15.65
CA SER A 368 -18.53 15.27 -15.92
C SER A 368 -18.79 14.43 -14.66
N GLU A 369 -18.23 14.82 -13.50
CA GLU A 369 -18.55 14.19 -12.21
C GLU A 369 -20.00 14.46 -11.78
N ALA A 370 -20.49 15.68 -12.00
CA ALA A 370 -21.89 16.03 -11.76
C ALA A 370 -22.84 15.26 -12.70
N LEU A 371 -22.42 15.02 -13.95
CA LEU A 371 -23.18 14.23 -14.92
C LEU A 371 -23.23 12.74 -14.52
N LYS A 372 -22.10 12.16 -14.10
CA LYS A 372 -22.02 10.77 -13.62
C LYS A 372 -22.82 10.54 -12.34
N GLN A 373 -22.89 11.52 -11.44
CA GLN A 373 -23.76 11.46 -10.26
C GLN A 373 -25.25 11.56 -10.62
N LYS A 374 -25.62 12.29 -11.68
CA LYS A 374 -27.00 12.35 -12.19
C LYS A 374 -27.42 11.08 -12.92
N THR A 375 -26.51 10.38 -13.60
CA THR A 375 -26.81 9.15 -14.34
C THR A 375 -26.62 7.86 -13.53
N GLY A 376 -25.87 7.92 -12.42
CA GLY A 376 -25.66 6.78 -11.50
C GLY A 376 -26.81 6.49 -10.51
N GLY A 377 -27.93 7.21 -10.62
CA GLY A 377 -29.13 7.00 -9.80
C GLY A 377 -30.18 6.11 -10.48
N LEU A 378 -30.19 4.83 -10.10
CA LEU A 378 -31.19 3.76 -10.37
C LEU A 378 -31.27 3.21 -11.81
N PRO A 379 -31.18 1.87 -11.99
CA PRO A 379 -31.69 1.25 -13.22
C PRO A 379 -33.22 1.38 -13.25
N ALA A 380 -33.77 1.79 -14.39
CA ALA A 380 -35.20 1.80 -14.64
C ALA A 380 -35.75 0.38 -14.50
N GLY A 381 -36.41 0.10 -13.37
CA GLY A 381 -37.22 -1.10 -13.24
C GLY A 381 -38.38 -1.03 -14.23
N GLU A 382 -38.58 -2.11 -14.99
CA GLU A 382 -39.76 -2.28 -15.83
C GLU A 382 -41.04 -2.04 -15.01
N PRO A 383 -42.03 -1.31 -15.55
CA PRO A 383 -43.29 -1.10 -14.84
C PRO A 383 -44.03 -2.43 -14.68
N SER A 384 -44.15 -2.88 -13.44
CA SER A 384 -45.02 -3.99 -13.06
C SER A 384 -46.47 -3.67 -13.50
N PRO A 385 -47.19 -4.58 -14.17
CA PRO A 385 -48.53 -4.30 -14.67
C PRO A 385 -49.51 -4.17 -13.50
N ALA A 386 -50.27 -3.07 -13.50
CA ALA A 386 -51.32 -2.80 -12.52
C ALA A 386 -52.38 -3.92 -12.51
N PRO A 387 -52.96 -4.25 -11.34
CA PRO A 387 -53.99 -5.28 -11.25
C PRO A 387 -55.25 -4.80 -11.96
N LYS A 388 -55.68 -5.51 -13.00
CA LYS A 388 -57.00 -5.31 -13.59
C LYS A 388 -58.06 -5.71 -12.57
N LYS A 389 -58.87 -4.73 -12.15
CA LYS A 389 -60.18 -4.97 -11.58
C LYS A 389 -61.13 -5.44 -12.68
N SER A 390 -61.58 -6.68 -12.61
CA SER A 390 -62.94 -7.15 -12.93
C SER A 390 -63.02 -8.63 -12.58
#